data_AF-A0A0F2M2Q0-F1
#
_entry.id   AF-A0A0F2M2Q0-F1
#
_cell.length_a   1.000
_cell.length_b   1.000
_cell.length_c   1.000
_cell.angle_alpha   90.00
_cell.angle_beta   90.00
_cell.angle_gamma   90.00
#
_symmetry.space_group_name_H-M   'P 1'
#
loop_
_entity.id
_entity.type
_entity.pdbx_description
1 polymer ?
#
loop_
_entity_poly.entity_id
_entity_poly.type
_entity_poly.pdbx_seq_one_letter_code
_entity_poly.pdbx_strand_id
1 'polypeptide(L)'
;MTSLPKGLTTRLVPTWTRPARFSLAIHTPRTPKHKTPVPVVDLVPATAARAMSNAADLATVPAPPAALANGVPPRPDYSPRYIDIGINLADPIFRGRYRGKQQHPDDLAGIVQRARDVGCSRLIVTGSSFKSSRDALKLAGDFPNTVFATAGIHPCSSAIFERRHTRHHEVDLDDDAEEHTPACGPDPTKPHAEDSDIDLAKSAQLIEELRKLVLTAEPTNALVALGEMGLDYDRLHFCSASTQRHAFAAQLALVADLAAAGHQLPLFLHSRAAHADFLRLLKDQFGPTLEKLPRGGVVHSFTGTMAEAQEMMDLGLYLGVNGCSLKTMENCDVVRAIRLDRLMLETDGPWCEVRPTHEGWKYLVKVAEAARTKAEEAEEARKAAEKAAEDAARQVAEQAAQEAAATATADGNATPNGVAAGNGRPPRPPRQKKQNNNGANNNSKKKEPVVPERFKVVKKEKWVEGAMVKGRNEPCTIERIATIVAAIKGVPVEEVCEAAWANTVKVFGTA
;
A
#
# COMPACT_ATOMS: atom_id res chain seq x y z
N MET A 1 -81.21 -6.79 -27.92
CA MET A 1 -82.24 -7.65 -27.30
C MET A 1 -81.68 -8.18 -25.99
N THR A 2 -82.34 -7.84 -24.87
CA THR A 2 -82.46 -8.57 -23.58
C THR A 2 -81.21 -9.13 -22.89
N SER A 3 -80.99 -9.09 -21.57
CA SER A 3 -81.47 -8.39 -20.37
C SER A 3 -80.81 -9.13 -19.18
N LEU A 4 -80.40 -8.42 -18.13
CA LEU A 4 -79.98 -8.96 -16.82
C LEU A 4 -81.12 -9.75 -16.12
N PRO A 5 -80.83 -10.50 -15.02
CA PRO A 5 -80.96 -9.94 -13.65
C PRO A 5 -79.84 -10.42 -12.69
N LYS A 6 -79.24 -9.61 -11.82
CA LYS A 6 -79.68 -9.08 -10.50
C LYS A 6 -80.19 -10.12 -9.49
N GLY A 7 -79.40 -10.34 -8.43
CA GLY A 7 -79.79 -10.97 -7.16
C GLY A 7 -79.24 -10.14 -5.98
N LEU A 8 -80.07 -9.95 -4.96
CA LEU A 8 -80.07 -8.87 -3.97
C LEU A 8 -79.67 -9.38 -2.56
N THR A 9 -78.95 -8.53 -1.81
CA THR A 9 -79.03 -8.27 -0.34
C THR A 9 -78.95 -9.38 0.71
N THR A 10 -78.01 -9.26 1.66
CA THR A 10 -78.33 -8.92 3.08
C THR A 10 -77.09 -8.44 3.86
N ARG A 11 -77.26 -7.35 4.62
CA ARG A 11 -76.32 -6.82 5.64
C ARG A 11 -76.62 -7.48 6.99
N LEU A 12 -75.59 -7.66 7.82
CA LEU A 12 -75.71 -7.57 9.29
C LEU A 12 -74.40 -7.01 9.90
N VAL A 13 -74.57 -6.13 10.86
CA VAL A 13 -73.58 -5.33 11.61
C VAL A 13 -73.38 -5.98 13.00
N PRO A 14 -72.26 -5.73 13.69
CA PRO A 14 -72.39 -5.12 15.04
C PRO A 14 -71.29 -4.06 15.29
N THR A 15 -71.64 -2.79 15.46
CA THR A 15 -71.83 -2.06 16.74
C THR A 15 -70.68 -2.11 17.76
N TRP A 16 -69.90 -1.03 17.75
CA TRP A 16 -69.50 -0.15 18.88
C TRP A 16 -69.16 -0.76 20.25
N THR A 17 -67.93 -0.49 20.71
CA THR A 17 -67.64 0.17 22.00
C THR A 17 -66.20 0.72 22.03
N ARG A 18 -66.08 2.04 22.28
CA ARG A 18 -64.88 2.76 22.78
C ARG A 18 -65.35 3.39 24.10
N PRO A 19 -64.51 3.56 25.14
CA PRO A 19 -63.72 4.80 25.21
C PRO A 19 -62.41 4.73 26.02
N ALA A 20 -61.49 5.64 25.74
CA ALA A 20 -60.88 6.53 26.74
C ALA A 20 -59.90 7.50 26.04
N ARG A 21 -60.24 8.78 26.07
CA ARG A 21 -59.35 9.92 25.79
C ARG A 21 -58.76 10.36 27.12
N PHE A 22 -57.47 10.70 27.14
CA PHE A 22 -56.93 11.67 28.09
C PHE A 22 -56.27 12.81 27.30
N SER A 23 -56.59 14.03 27.73
CA SER A 23 -56.26 15.29 27.06
C SER A 23 -55.33 16.11 27.96
N LEU A 24 -54.26 16.61 27.32
CA LEU A 24 -53.59 17.91 27.48
C LEU A 24 -53.22 18.45 28.87
N ALA A 25 -51.93 18.76 29.05
CA ALA A 25 -51.51 20.01 29.68
C ALA A 25 -50.11 20.43 29.19
N ILE A 26 -50.08 21.54 28.46
CA ILE A 26 -48.88 22.30 28.11
C ILE A 26 -48.73 23.37 29.20
N HIS A 27 -47.55 23.52 29.78
CA HIS A 27 -47.23 24.63 30.69
C HIS A 27 -45.84 25.18 30.37
N THR A 28 -45.81 26.39 29.83
CA THR A 28 -44.64 27.26 29.79
C THR A 28 -44.61 28.11 31.06
N PRO A 29 -43.42 28.45 31.59
CA PRO A 29 -43.27 29.70 32.32
C PRO A 29 -42.14 30.59 31.82
N ARG A 30 -42.39 31.89 32.04
CA ARG A 30 -41.66 33.09 31.64
C ARG A 30 -40.28 33.24 32.29
N THR A 31 -39.40 33.96 31.60
CA THR A 31 -38.19 34.62 32.11
C THR A 31 -38.48 35.75 33.10
N PRO A 32 -37.57 36.02 34.05
CA PRO A 32 -37.26 37.41 34.43
C PRO A 32 -35.75 37.75 34.40
N LYS A 33 -35.46 39.03 34.20
CA LYS A 33 -34.14 39.67 34.14
C LYS A 33 -33.65 40.13 35.53
N HIS A 34 -32.31 40.16 35.66
CA HIS A 34 -31.45 41.06 36.47
C HIS A 34 -31.04 40.77 37.94
N LYS A 35 -29.69 40.62 38.07
CA LYS A 35 -28.68 41.32 38.92
C LYS A 35 -28.53 41.04 40.44
N THR A 36 -27.37 40.41 40.74
CA THR A 36 -26.37 40.67 41.83
C THR A 36 -26.68 40.26 43.28
N PRO A 37 -25.67 40.06 44.18
CA PRO A 37 -24.76 38.91 44.31
C PRO A 37 -24.75 38.35 45.77
N VAL A 38 -23.67 37.67 46.21
CA VAL A 38 -23.25 37.19 47.57
C VAL A 38 -23.79 35.84 48.10
N PRO A 39 -23.10 35.12 49.03
CA PRO A 39 -21.67 34.79 49.21
C PRO A 39 -21.38 33.28 49.15
N VAL A 40 -20.09 32.95 49.11
CA VAL A 40 -19.50 31.62 49.31
C VAL A 40 -19.66 31.15 50.75
N VAL A 41 -20.06 29.89 50.95
CA VAL A 41 -19.75 29.08 52.15
C VAL A 41 -19.63 27.62 51.76
N ASP A 42 -18.46 27.06 52.08
CA ASP A 42 -18.04 25.68 51.90
C ASP A 42 -18.91 24.68 52.66
N LEU A 43 -19.07 23.47 52.09
CA LEU A 43 -19.15 22.20 52.84
C LEU A 43 -18.97 21.01 51.87
N VAL A 44 -17.77 20.43 51.90
CA VAL A 44 -17.40 19.14 51.30
C VAL A 44 -17.53 18.05 52.37
N PRO A 45 -18.07 16.84 52.07
CA PRO A 45 -17.71 15.65 52.81
C PRO A 45 -16.52 14.96 52.15
N ALA A 46 -15.48 14.74 52.95
CA ALA A 46 -14.24 14.08 52.59
C ALA A 46 -14.45 12.60 52.28
N THR A 47 -13.92 12.14 51.14
CA THR A 47 -13.27 10.82 50.94
C THR A 47 -12.66 10.75 49.53
N ALA A 48 -11.72 11.64 49.24
CA ALA A 48 -10.79 11.51 48.11
C ALA A 48 -9.59 12.47 48.30
N ALA A 49 -8.85 12.29 49.40
CA ALA A 49 -7.67 13.10 49.68
C ALA A 49 -6.48 12.19 50.01
N ARG A 50 -5.95 11.52 48.98
CA ARG A 50 -4.55 11.11 48.94
C ARG A 50 -4.11 10.89 47.50
N ALA A 51 -3.78 11.99 46.81
CA ALA A 51 -2.74 12.08 45.78
C ALA A 51 -2.90 13.35 44.93
N MET A 52 -2.74 14.55 45.52
CA MET A 52 -2.37 15.75 44.76
C MET A 52 -1.58 16.69 45.66
N SER A 53 -0.27 16.47 45.71
CA SER A 53 0.75 17.43 46.13
C SER A 53 2.08 16.93 45.57
N ASN A 54 2.40 17.39 44.36
CA ASN A 54 3.75 17.73 43.89
C ASN A 54 3.67 18.03 42.39
N ALA A 55 3.15 19.22 42.08
CA ALA A 55 3.35 19.88 40.79
C ALA A 55 4.70 20.59 40.82
N ALA A 56 5.79 19.82 40.76
CA ALA A 56 7.15 20.27 40.54
C ALA A 56 8.06 19.04 40.30
N ASP A 57 7.74 18.27 39.26
CA ASP A 57 8.67 17.31 38.64
C ASP A 57 8.17 17.03 37.22
N LEU A 58 8.44 17.97 36.31
CA LEU A 58 8.55 17.66 34.88
C LEU A 58 9.86 16.90 34.69
N ALA A 59 9.88 15.66 35.18
CA ALA A 59 10.94 14.70 34.89
C ALA A 59 10.70 14.18 33.47
N THR A 60 11.48 14.72 32.54
CA THR A 60 12.03 14.04 31.36
C THR A 60 11.46 12.65 31.11
N VAL A 61 10.64 12.56 30.05
CA VAL A 61 10.39 11.29 29.37
C VAL A 61 11.74 10.59 29.20
N PRO A 62 11.95 9.36 29.70
CA PRO A 62 13.21 8.69 29.50
C PRO A 62 13.39 8.54 27.99
N ALA A 63 14.48 9.09 27.48
CA ALA A 63 14.92 8.79 26.13
C ALA A 63 14.90 7.26 25.96
N PRO A 64 14.49 6.74 24.78
CA PRO A 64 14.55 5.32 24.52
C PRO A 64 15.95 4.81 24.91
N PRO A 65 16.07 3.62 25.54
CA PRO A 65 17.37 3.09 25.91
C PRO A 65 18.29 3.18 24.70
N ALA A 66 19.50 3.71 24.92
CA ALA A 66 20.50 4.04 23.90
C ALA A 66 21.11 2.81 23.21
N ALA A 67 20.26 1.87 22.78
CA ALA A 67 20.60 0.59 22.18
C ALA A 67 20.01 0.40 20.76
N LEU A 68 19.51 1.47 20.11
CA LEU A 68 19.11 1.44 18.69
C LEU A 68 19.77 2.53 17.83
N ALA A 69 20.79 3.22 18.35
CA ALA A 69 21.54 4.23 17.60
C ALA A 69 22.64 3.66 16.68
N ASN A 70 22.89 2.35 16.75
CA ASN A 70 23.78 1.66 15.83
C ASN A 70 22.93 0.71 14.99
N GLY A 71 22.38 1.22 13.89
CA GLY A 71 21.81 0.38 12.85
C GLY A 71 22.81 -0.71 12.52
N VAL A 72 22.36 -1.98 12.52
CA VAL A 72 23.17 -3.09 12.04
C VAL A 72 23.65 -2.70 10.64
N PRO A 73 24.96 -2.69 10.35
CA PRO A 73 25.45 -2.35 9.03
C PRO A 73 24.77 -3.28 8.02
N PRO A 74 24.26 -2.74 6.89
CA PRO A 74 23.53 -3.54 5.93
C PRO A 74 24.40 -4.70 5.47
N ARG A 75 23.80 -5.89 5.37
CA ARG A 75 24.56 -7.07 4.95
C ARG A 75 25.02 -6.86 3.51
N PRO A 76 26.30 -7.11 3.18
CA PRO A 76 26.83 -6.88 1.83
C PRO A 76 26.07 -7.67 0.74
N ASP A 77 25.40 -8.76 1.12
CA ASP A 77 24.71 -9.67 0.20
C ASP A 77 23.18 -9.63 0.36
N TYR A 78 22.63 -8.57 0.96
CA TYR A 78 21.19 -8.47 1.18
C TYR A 78 20.41 -8.31 -0.13
N SER A 79 19.48 -9.24 -0.39
CA SER A 79 18.46 -9.09 -1.42
C SER A 79 17.15 -8.65 -0.78
N PRO A 80 16.56 -7.51 -1.18
CA PRO A 80 15.25 -7.10 -0.70
C PRO A 80 14.19 -8.16 -0.97
N ARG A 81 13.27 -8.32 -0.01
CA ARG A 81 12.09 -9.16 -0.12
C ARG A 81 10.86 -8.38 0.27
N TYR A 82 9.80 -8.51 -0.52
CA TYR A 82 8.57 -7.76 -0.34
C TYR A 82 7.35 -8.67 -0.36
N ILE A 83 6.35 -8.26 0.41
CA ILE A 83 4.97 -8.68 0.28
C ILE A 83 4.18 -7.40 -0.04
N ASP A 84 3.49 -7.40 -1.18
CA ASP A 84 2.54 -6.34 -1.49
C ASP A 84 1.19 -6.70 -0.85
N ILE A 85 0.83 -6.02 0.25
CA ILE A 85 -0.39 -6.35 0.99
C ILE A 85 -1.68 -5.89 0.30
N GLY A 86 -1.58 -5.06 -0.73
CA GLY A 86 -2.72 -4.44 -1.39
C GLY A 86 -2.44 -4.23 -2.86
N ILE A 87 -2.84 -5.19 -3.70
CA ILE A 87 -2.77 -5.08 -5.16
C ILE A 87 -4.08 -5.52 -5.81
N ASN A 88 -4.59 -4.75 -6.76
CA ASN A 88 -5.87 -5.01 -7.41
C ASN A 88 -5.71 -5.83 -8.70
N LEU A 89 -4.98 -6.96 -8.68
CA LEU A 89 -4.69 -7.76 -9.89
C LEU A 89 -5.93 -8.30 -10.62
N ALA A 90 -7.08 -8.35 -9.96
CA ALA A 90 -8.35 -8.69 -10.57
C ALA A 90 -8.87 -7.59 -11.53
N ASP A 91 -8.33 -6.37 -11.47
CA ASP A 91 -8.72 -5.28 -12.35
C ASP A 91 -8.42 -5.61 -13.83
N PRO A 92 -9.39 -5.42 -14.76
CA PRO A 92 -9.23 -5.72 -16.17
C PRO A 92 -8.04 -5.02 -16.84
N ILE A 93 -7.53 -3.92 -16.28
CA ILE A 93 -6.36 -3.20 -16.80
C ILE A 93 -5.09 -4.05 -16.82
N PHE A 94 -4.98 -5.03 -15.91
CA PHE A 94 -3.88 -6.00 -15.87
C PHE A 94 -4.05 -7.13 -16.88
N ARG A 95 -5.24 -7.24 -17.49
CA ARG A 95 -5.55 -8.10 -18.64
C ARG A 95 -5.54 -7.32 -19.96
N GLY A 96 -5.06 -6.08 -19.94
CA GLY A 96 -4.98 -5.20 -21.11
C GLY A 96 -6.31 -4.60 -21.56
N ARG A 97 -7.37 -4.67 -20.73
CA ARG A 97 -8.69 -4.08 -21.00
C ARG A 97 -8.82 -2.73 -20.30
N TYR A 98 -9.10 -1.68 -21.06
CA TYR A 98 -9.25 -0.32 -20.54
C TYR A 98 -10.62 0.21 -20.98
N ARG A 99 -11.51 0.49 -20.02
CA ARG A 99 -12.88 0.98 -20.30
C ARG A 99 -13.59 0.10 -21.34
N GLY A 100 -13.64 -1.21 -21.07
CA GLY A 100 -14.24 -2.21 -21.95
C GLY A 100 -13.44 -2.59 -23.21
N LYS A 101 -12.38 -1.87 -23.56
CA LYS A 101 -11.64 -2.10 -24.81
C LYS A 101 -10.31 -2.81 -24.58
N GLN A 102 -10.07 -3.91 -25.30
CA GLN A 102 -8.76 -4.56 -25.37
C GLN A 102 -7.76 -3.61 -26.07
N GLN A 103 -6.71 -3.17 -25.37
CA GLN A 103 -5.70 -2.25 -25.89
C GLN A 103 -4.36 -2.93 -26.20
N HIS A 104 -4.05 -4.01 -25.47
CA HIS A 104 -2.89 -4.87 -25.69
C HIS A 104 -3.23 -6.28 -25.21
N PRO A 105 -2.46 -7.33 -25.58
CA PRO A 105 -2.63 -8.67 -25.04
C PRO A 105 -2.60 -8.70 -23.50
N ASP A 106 -3.18 -9.74 -22.92
CA ASP A 106 -3.07 -10.03 -21.49
C ASP A 106 -1.59 -10.18 -21.10
N ASP A 107 -1.14 -9.41 -20.10
CA ASP A 107 0.24 -9.41 -19.63
C ASP A 107 0.37 -9.71 -18.13
N LEU A 108 -0.66 -10.28 -17.50
CA LEU A 108 -0.69 -10.54 -16.06
C LEU A 108 0.49 -11.40 -15.60
N ALA A 109 0.84 -12.45 -16.33
CA ALA A 109 2.00 -13.28 -16.00
C ALA A 109 3.31 -12.47 -16.02
N GLY A 110 3.45 -11.55 -16.97
CA GLY A 110 4.59 -10.63 -17.05
C GLY A 110 4.62 -9.65 -15.87
N ILE A 111 3.47 -9.17 -15.41
CA ILE A 111 3.35 -8.29 -14.22
C ILE A 111 3.81 -9.04 -12.97
N VAL A 112 3.33 -10.27 -12.76
CA VAL A 112 3.75 -11.12 -11.63
C VAL A 112 5.24 -11.44 -11.71
N GLN A 113 5.79 -11.70 -12.90
CA GLN A 113 7.22 -11.92 -13.07
C GLN A 113 8.05 -10.69 -12.71
N ARG A 114 7.66 -9.49 -13.19
CA ARG A 114 8.34 -8.23 -12.83
C ARG A 114 8.30 -7.98 -11.32
N ALA A 115 7.23 -8.36 -10.63
CA ALA A 115 7.15 -8.30 -9.18
C ALA A 115 8.22 -9.19 -8.53
N ARG A 116 8.35 -10.45 -8.98
CA ARG A 116 9.39 -11.37 -8.48
C ARG A 116 10.80 -10.87 -8.76
N ASP A 117 11.03 -10.26 -9.91
CA ASP A 117 12.36 -9.75 -10.31
C ASP A 117 12.88 -8.66 -9.36
N VAL A 118 11.99 -7.93 -8.68
CA VAL A 118 12.37 -6.95 -7.64
C VAL A 118 12.39 -7.55 -6.23
N GLY A 119 12.08 -8.84 -6.06
CA GLY A 119 11.98 -9.50 -4.76
C GLY A 119 10.58 -9.45 -4.13
N CYS A 120 9.57 -8.95 -4.84
CA CYS A 120 8.18 -9.03 -4.40
C CYS A 120 7.62 -10.43 -4.69
N SER A 121 7.65 -11.27 -3.66
CA SER A 121 7.41 -12.70 -3.79
C SER A 121 5.99 -13.12 -3.41
N ARG A 122 5.28 -12.28 -2.64
CA ARG A 122 3.88 -12.48 -2.27
C ARG A 122 3.05 -11.24 -2.61
N LEU A 123 1.83 -11.48 -3.08
CA LEU A 123 0.88 -10.48 -3.54
C LEU A 123 -0.47 -10.79 -2.89
N ILE A 124 -1.01 -9.91 -2.07
CA ILE A 124 -2.35 -10.05 -1.51
C ILE A 124 -3.31 -9.27 -2.39
N VAL A 125 -4.14 -10.00 -3.13
CA VAL A 125 -5.11 -9.42 -4.06
C VAL A 125 -6.39 -9.05 -3.33
N THR A 126 -6.75 -7.78 -3.45
CA THR A 126 -7.87 -7.19 -2.70
C THR A 126 -9.22 -7.65 -3.26
N GLY A 127 -10.01 -8.31 -2.43
CA GLY A 127 -11.43 -8.56 -2.66
C GLY A 127 -12.28 -7.46 -2.03
N SER A 128 -13.02 -6.71 -2.84
CA SER A 128 -13.82 -5.53 -2.47
C SER A 128 -15.33 -5.70 -2.68
N SER A 129 -15.74 -6.82 -3.27
CA SER A 129 -17.09 -7.28 -3.49
C SER A 129 -17.09 -8.81 -3.61
N PHE A 130 -18.28 -9.44 -3.70
CA PHE A 130 -18.36 -10.87 -3.96
C PHE A 130 -17.65 -11.28 -5.26
N LYS A 131 -17.83 -10.51 -6.34
CA LYS A 131 -17.18 -10.79 -7.63
C LYS A 131 -15.67 -10.68 -7.50
N SER A 132 -15.15 -9.55 -7.01
CA SER A 132 -13.69 -9.36 -6.92
C SER A 132 -13.04 -10.30 -5.91
N SER A 133 -13.74 -10.70 -4.84
CA SER A 133 -13.25 -11.73 -3.91
C SER A 133 -13.11 -13.09 -4.60
N ARG A 134 -14.08 -13.50 -5.44
CA ARG A 134 -13.99 -14.74 -6.23
C ARG A 134 -12.89 -14.66 -7.29
N ASP A 135 -12.77 -13.53 -7.97
CA ASP A 135 -11.71 -13.29 -8.96
C ASP A 135 -10.32 -13.35 -8.30
N ALA A 136 -10.15 -12.77 -7.11
CA ALA A 136 -8.93 -12.83 -6.32
C ALA A 136 -8.58 -14.26 -5.90
N LEU A 137 -9.56 -15.05 -5.43
CA LEU A 137 -9.36 -16.47 -5.10
C LEU A 137 -8.97 -17.30 -6.33
N LYS A 138 -9.58 -17.02 -7.48
CA LYS A 138 -9.19 -17.67 -8.75
C LYS A 138 -7.74 -17.34 -9.11
N LEU A 139 -7.34 -16.07 -9.00
CA LEU A 139 -5.94 -15.65 -9.22
C LEU A 139 -4.96 -16.33 -8.25
N ALA A 140 -5.35 -16.55 -7.00
CA ALA A 140 -4.54 -17.30 -6.05
C ALA A 140 -4.34 -18.77 -6.47
N GLY A 141 -5.36 -19.38 -7.09
CA GLY A 141 -5.26 -20.69 -7.71
C GLY A 141 -4.35 -20.73 -8.95
N ASP A 142 -4.37 -19.67 -9.77
CA ASP A 142 -3.53 -19.53 -10.96
C ASP A 142 -2.05 -19.31 -10.61
N PHE A 143 -1.76 -18.67 -9.46
CA PHE A 143 -0.41 -18.34 -8.99
C PHE A 143 -0.17 -18.83 -7.54
N PRO A 144 -0.12 -20.15 -7.31
CA PRO A 144 0.01 -20.71 -5.97
C PRO A 144 1.32 -20.29 -5.29
N ASN A 145 1.27 -20.07 -3.98
CA ASN A 145 2.39 -19.59 -3.13
C ASN A 145 2.92 -18.19 -3.49
N THR A 146 2.21 -17.45 -4.33
CA THR A 146 2.58 -16.09 -4.74
C THR A 146 1.42 -15.14 -4.58
N VAL A 147 0.24 -15.53 -5.06
CA VAL A 147 -0.97 -14.72 -4.92
C VAL A 147 -1.81 -15.28 -3.79
N PHE A 148 -2.25 -14.39 -2.91
CA PHE A 148 -3.26 -14.61 -1.88
C PHE A 148 -4.42 -13.66 -2.13
N ALA A 149 -5.51 -13.85 -1.41
CA ALA A 149 -6.72 -13.06 -1.56
C ALA A 149 -7.22 -12.53 -0.21
N THR A 150 -7.94 -11.41 -0.28
CA THR A 150 -8.87 -10.98 0.77
C THR A 150 -10.32 -11.18 0.29
N ALA A 151 -11.27 -11.20 1.22
CA ALA A 151 -12.69 -11.18 0.87
C ALA A 151 -13.51 -10.28 1.80
N GLY A 152 -14.30 -9.39 1.22
CA GLY A 152 -15.14 -8.44 1.96
C GLY A 152 -15.95 -7.55 1.03
N ILE A 153 -16.80 -6.71 1.62
CA ILE A 153 -17.58 -5.69 0.94
C ILE A 153 -17.05 -4.31 1.32
N HIS A 154 -16.45 -3.65 0.34
CA HIS A 154 -15.88 -2.31 0.46
C HIS A 154 -16.97 -1.25 0.67
N PRO A 155 -16.71 -0.13 1.37
CA PRO A 155 -17.68 0.96 1.55
C PRO A 155 -18.36 1.45 0.26
N CYS A 156 -17.66 1.53 -0.87
CA CYS A 156 -18.27 1.90 -2.15
C CYS A 156 -19.23 0.84 -2.72
N SER A 157 -19.10 -0.41 -2.29
CA SER A 157 -19.95 -1.55 -2.69
C SER A 157 -21.09 -1.79 -1.69
N SER A 158 -21.14 -1.08 -0.57
CA SER A 158 -22.08 -1.33 0.53
C SER A 158 -23.55 -1.03 0.18
N ALA A 159 -23.82 -0.36 -0.94
CA ALA A 159 -25.19 -0.13 -1.40
C ALA A 159 -25.96 -1.44 -1.65
N ILE A 160 -25.28 -2.58 -1.82
CA ILE A 160 -25.93 -3.90 -1.91
C ILE A 160 -26.79 -4.24 -0.68
N PHE A 161 -26.52 -3.63 0.49
CA PHE A 161 -27.31 -3.79 1.72
C PHE A 161 -28.63 -2.99 1.70
N GLU A 162 -28.81 -2.08 0.75
CA GLU A 162 -30.05 -1.29 0.59
C GLU A 162 -31.16 -2.12 -0.08
N ARG A 163 -32.40 -1.86 0.31
CA ARG A 163 -33.61 -2.52 -0.24
C ARG A 163 -33.77 -2.24 -1.73
N ARG A 164 -33.58 -0.99 -2.14
CA ARG A 164 -33.70 -0.55 -3.55
C ARG A 164 -32.58 -1.05 -4.48
N HIS A 165 -31.49 -1.61 -3.95
CA HIS A 165 -30.37 -2.03 -4.79
C HIS A 165 -30.72 -3.32 -5.54
N THR A 166 -31.01 -3.17 -6.83
CA THR A 166 -31.53 -4.23 -7.71
C THR A 166 -30.47 -5.19 -8.24
N ARG A 167 -29.17 -4.89 -8.11
CA ARG A 167 -28.13 -5.84 -8.55
C ARG A 167 -28.02 -6.96 -7.52
N HIS A 168 -28.23 -8.18 -8.00
CA HIS A 168 -27.93 -9.41 -7.30
C HIS A 168 -26.44 -9.73 -7.46
N HIS A 169 -25.74 -9.95 -6.36
CA HIS A 169 -24.33 -10.34 -6.27
C HIS A 169 -23.97 -11.66 -6.98
N GLU A 170 -24.98 -12.44 -7.38
CA GLU A 170 -24.84 -13.65 -8.21
C GLU A 170 -24.79 -13.35 -9.72
N VAL A 171 -25.29 -12.19 -10.15
CA VAL A 171 -25.44 -11.85 -11.59
C VAL A 171 -24.18 -11.19 -12.16
N ASP A 172 -23.19 -10.88 -11.32
CA ASP A 172 -21.88 -10.39 -11.73
C ASP A 172 -20.96 -11.50 -12.31
N LEU A 173 -21.54 -12.61 -12.80
CA LEU A 173 -20.84 -13.64 -13.56
C LEU A 173 -20.65 -13.27 -15.03
N ASP A 174 -21.24 -12.16 -15.50
CA ASP A 174 -20.92 -11.60 -16.80
C ASP A 174 -19.50 -11.01 -16.76
N ASP A 175 -18.55 -11.68 -17.43
CA ASP A 175 -17.16 -11.27 -17.62
C ASP A 175 -17.00 -9.87 -18.27
N ASP A 176 -18.11 -9.27 -18.71
CA ASP A 176 -18.20 -7.97 -19.38
C ASP A 176 -18.67 -6.81 -18.49
N ALA A 177 -18.91 -7.03 -17.18
CA ALA A 177 -19.23 -5.95 -16.26
C ALA A 177 -18.04 -4.96 -16.14
N GLU A 178 -18.12 -3.84 -16.85
CA GLU A 178 -17.04 -2.87 -17.09
C GLU A 178 -16.53 -2.12 -15.83
N GLU A 179 -17.16 -2.28 -14.67
CA GLU A 179 -16.83 -1.52 -13.47
C GLU A 179 -17.10 -2.31 -12.18
N HIS A 180 -16.07 -2.49 -11.34
CA HIS A 180 -16.18 -3.21 -10.06
C HIS A 180 -16.98 -2.44 -8.98
N THR A 181 -17.23 -1.14 -9.18
CA THR A 181 -17.98 -0.29 -8.24
C THR A 181 -18.64 0.87 -8.99
N PRO A 182 -19.80 0.66 -9.61
CA PRO A 182 -20.58 1.72 -10.21
C PRO A 182 -21.30 2.54 -9.13
N ALA A 183 -21.46 3.85 -9.38
CA ALA A 183 -22.24 4.72 -8.50
C ALA A 183 -23.69 4.22 -8.37
N CYS A 184 -24.21 4.18 -7.14
CA CYS A 184 -25.52 3.60 -6.85
C CYS A 184 -26.65 4.63 -6.90
N GLY A 185 -26.34 5.91 -7.13
CA GLY A 185 -27.26 7.04 -7.03
C GLY A 185 -27.79 7.53 -8.37
N PRO A 186 -28.91 8.28 -8.37
CA PRO A 186 -29.46 8.87 -9.59
C PRO A 186 -28.53 9.93 -10.20
N ASP A 187 -27.64 10.50 -9.40
CA ASP A 187 -26.59 11.43 -9.83
C ASP A 187 -25.25 10.95 -9.26
N PRO A 188 -24.33 10.42 -10.10
CA PRO A 188 -23.05 9.86 -9.66
C PRO A 188 -22.07 10.91 -9.14
N THR A 189 -22.42 12.20 -9.24
CA THR A 189 -21.57 13.31 -8.81
C THR A 189 -21.99 13.91 -7.46
N LYS A 190 -23.13 13.46 -6.89
CA LYS A 190 -23.67 13.98 -5.64
C LYS A 190 -23.69 12.91 -4.55
N PRO A 191 -23.52 13.30 -3.27
CA PRO A 191 -23.72 12.37 -2.16
C PRO A 191 -25.13 11.76 -2.17
N HIS A 192 -25.22 10.48 -1.79
CA HIS A 192 -26.51 9.85 -1.50
C HIS A 192 -27.18 10.52 -0.30
N ALA A 193 -28.51 10.62 -0.36
CA ALA A 193 -29.30 11.03 0.80
C ALA A 193 -29.17 10.00 1.93
N GLU A 194 -29.12 10.48 3.18
CA GLU A 194 -29.20 9.65 4.38
C GLU A 194 -30.66 9.21 4.57
N ASP A 195 -31.10 8.15 3.89
CA ASP A 195 -32.51 7.70 3.92
C ASP A 195 -32.74 6.37 4.67
N SER A 196 -31.70 5.74 5.22
CA SER A 196 -31.81 4.51 6.04
C SER A 196 -32.61 3.37 5.38
N ASP A 197 -32.54 3.23 4.05
CA ASP A 197 -33.24 2.18 3.29
C ASP A 197 -32.54 0.80 3.36
N ILE A 198 -32.02 0.44 4.52
CA ILE A 198 -31.32 -0.83 4.75
C ILE A 198 -32.36 -1.98 4.79
N ASP A 199 -32.06 -3.07 4.08
CA ASP A 199 -32.84 -4.30 4.17
C ASP A 199 -32.14 -5.30 5.10
N LEU A 200 -32.69 -5.51 6.30
CA LEU A 200 -32.10 -6.38 7.32
C LEU A 200 -32.14 -7.86 6.93
N ALA A 201 -33.17 -8.31 6.20
CA ALA A 201 -33.26 -9.69 5.76
C ALA A 201 -32.21 -9.97 4.67
N LYS A 202 -32.07 -9.05 3.71
CA LYS A 202 -31.01 -9.07 2.70
C LYS A 202 -29.63 -8.98 3.35
N SER A 203 -29.46 -8.12 4.36
CA SER A 203 -28.21 -7.99 5.10
C SER A 203 -27.78 -9.32 5.72
N ALA A 204 -28.71 -10.04 6.38
CA ALA A 204 -28.43 -11.35 6.97
C ALA A 204 -28.04 -12.39 5.89
N GLN A 205 -28.69 -12.37 4.73
CA GLN A 205 -28.35 -13.25 3.61
C GLN A 205 -26.93 -12.98 3.09
N LEU A 206 -26.59 -11.71 2.83
CA LEU A 206 -25.25 -11.33 2.35
C LEU A 206 -24.15 -11.70 3.34
N ILE A 207 -24.38 -11.51 4.64
CA ILE A 207 -23.41 -11.91 5.68
C ILE A 207 -23.23 -13.43 5.71
N GLU A 208 -24.31 -14.20 5.56
CA GLU A 208 -24.23 -15.67 5.50
C GLU A 208 -23.51 -16.16 4.23
N GLU A 209 -23.67 -15.47 3.11
CA GLU A 209 -22.92 -15.78 1.89
C GLU A 209 -21.43 -15.45 2.02
N LEU A 210 -21.08 -14.32 2.66
CA LEU A 210 -19.68 -14.00 2.95
C LEU A 210 -19.08 -15.05 3.90
N ARG A 211 -19.84 -15.51 4.90
CA ARG A 211 -19.45 -16.65 5.75
C ARG A 211 -19.15 -17.90 4.92
N LYS A 212 -20.06 -18.27 4.01
CA LYS A 212 -19.86 -19.43 3.12
C LYS A 212 -18.63 -19.28 2.23
N LEU A 213 -18.39 -18.08 1.68
CA LEU A 213 -17.21 -17.80 0.87
C LEU A 213 -15.93 -18.03 1.68
N VAL A 214 -15.86 -17.48 2.89
CA VAL A 214 -14.71 -17.65 3.80
C VAL A 214 -14.45 -19.13 4.10
N LEU A 215 -15.47 -19.85 4.57
CA LEU A 215 -15.32 -21.26 4.96
C LEU A 215 -15.01 -22.18 3.76
N THR A 216 -15.51 -21.85 2.58
CA THR A 216 -15.20 -22.61 1.35
C THR A 216 -13.76 -22.38 0.89
N ALA A 217 -13.23 -21.16 1.09
CA ALA A 217 -11.88 -20.81 0.70
C ALA A 217 -10.82 -21.28 1.71
N GLU A 218 -11.18 -21.52 2.97
CA GLU A 218 -10.25 -21.89 4.05
C GLU A 218 -9.29 -23.05 3.70
N PRO A 219 -9.73 -24.19 3.12
CA PRO A 219 -8.82 -25.31 2.79
C PRO A 219 -7.76 -24.98 1.75
N THR A 220 -7.93 -23.89 0.99
CA THR A 220 -6.98 -23.48 -0.05
C THR A 220 -5.76 -22.76 0.52
N ASN A 221 -5.82 -22.28 1.77
CA ASN A 221 -4.85 -21.34 2.36
C ASN A 221 -4.61 -20.05 1.54
N ALA A 222 -5.46 -19.76 0.55
CA ALA A 222 -5.34 -18.59 -0.31
C ALA A 222 -6.01 -17.35 0.29
N LEU A 223 -7.09 -17.52 1.07
CA LEU A 223 -7.78 -16.43 1.72
C LEU A 223 -7.10 -16.08 3.05
N VAL A 224 -6.43 -14.93 3.10
CA VAL A 224 -5.57 -14.57 4.25
C VAL A 224 -6.14 -13.45 5.11
N ALA A 225 -7.18 -12.76 4.65
CA ALA A 225 -7.81 -11.67 5.40
C ALA A 225 -9.30 -11.50 5.08
N LEU A 226 -10.06 -11.02 6.06
CA LEU A 226 -11.40 -10.50 5.87
C LEU A 226 -11.33 -9.00 5.60
N GLY A 227 -11.88 -8.58 4.46
CA GLY A 227 -11.75 -7.25 3.90
C GLY A 227 -11.52 -7.32 2.40
N GLU A 228 -11.56 -6.23 1.66
CA GLU A 228 -11.56 -4.85 2.10
C GLU A 228 -12.92 -4.42 2.66
N MET A 229 -12.94 -3.95 3.90
CA MET A 229 -14.14 -3.43 4.56
C MET A 229 -13.80 -2.20 5.40
N GLY A 230 -14.77 -1.32 5.63
CA GLY A 230 -14.55 -0.12 6.43
C GLY A 230 -15.41 1.05 5.97
N LEU A 231 -14.88 2.27 6.04
CA LEU A 231 -15.62 3.51 5.77
C LEU A 231 -14.83 4.46 4.85
N ASP A 232 -15.48 5.00 3.81
CA ASP A 232 -14.94 6.03 2.92
C ASP A 232 -15.95 7.19 2.78
N TYR A 233 -15.76 8.24 3.60
CA TYR A 233 -16.60 9.42 3.58
C TYR A 233 -16.24 10.42 2.47
N ASP A 234 -15.17 10.18 1.70
CA ASP A 234 -14.90 10.90 0.45
C ASP A 234 -15.67 10.31 -0.75
N ARG A 235 -16.39 9.20 -0.54
CA ARG A 235 -17.09 8.42 -1.57
C ARG A 235 -18.59 8.27 -1.31
N LEU A 236 -19.19 9.25 -0.63
CA LEU A 236 -20.64 9.24 -0.32
C LEU A 236 -21.56 9.26 -1.56
N HIS A 237 -21.03 9.53 -2.75
CA HIS A 237 -21.74 9.41 -4.02
C HIS A 237 -21.89 7.96 -4.51
N PHE A 238 -21.09 7.02 -3.98
CA PHE A 238 -21.28 5.59 -4.19
C PHE A 238 -22.23 4.97 -3.18
N CYS A 239 -22.11 5.35 -1.90
CA CYS A 239 -22.89 4.76 -0.82
C CYS A 239 -22.97 5.74 0.37
N SER A 240 -24.16 5.90 0.97
CA SER A 240 -24.37 6.81 2.11
C SER A 240 -23.58 6.39 3.35
N ALA A 241 -23.33 7.33 4.27
CA ALA A 241 -22.52 7.02 5.45
C ALA A 241 -23.26 6.04 6.38
N SER A 242 -24.59 6.14 6.47
CA SER A 242 -25.41 5.17 7.23
C SER A 242 -25.32 3.75 6.67
N THR A 243 -25.42 3.57 5.36
CA THR A 243 -25.28 2.25 4.74
C THR A 243 -23.86 1.71 4.91
N GLN A 244 -22.83 2.54 4.74
CA GLN A 244 -21.44 2.13 4.99
C GLN A 244 -21.22 1.66 6.43
N ARG A 245 -21.70 2.42 7.44
CA ARG A 245 -21.61 2.05 8.85
C ARG A 245 -22.32 0.72 9.15
N HIS A 246 -23.51 0.51 8.59
CA HIS A 246 -24.25 -0.75 8.73
C HIS A 246 -23.47 -1.93 8.14
N ALA A 247 -23.02 -1.80 6.89
CA ALA A 247 -22.26 -2.85 6.21
C ALA A 247 -20.95 -3.18 6.93
N PHE A 248 -20.25 -2.17 7.44
CA PHE A 248 -19.03 -2.37 8.22
C PHE A 248 -19.34 -3.10 9.53
N ALA A 249 -20.31 -2.61 10.32
CA ALA A 249 -20.70 -3.24 11.57
C ALA A 249 -21.15 -4.71 11.39
N ALA A 250 -21.93 -5.00 10.35
CA ALA A 250 -22.38 -6.35 10.04
C ALA A 250 -21.21 -7.30 9.69
N GLN A 251 -20.22 -6.82 8.94
CA GLN A 251 -19.02 -7.59 8.63
C GLN A 251 -18.11 -7.78 9.85
N LEU A 252 -18.00 -6.79 10.74
CA LEU A 252 -17.28 -6.94 12.00
C LEU A 252 -17.94 -7.99 12.92
N ALA A 253 -19.27 -8.04 12.95
CA ALA A 253 -20.01 -9.08 13.66
C ALA A 253 -19.71 -10.48 13.08
N LEU A 254 -19.68 -10.62 11.75
CA LEU A 254 -19.26 -11.85 11.09
C LEU A 254 -17.85 -12.29 11.51
N VAL A 255 -16.90 -11.36 11.57
CA VAL A 255 -15.53 -11.65 12.01
C VAL A 255 -15.53 -12.18 13.44
N ALA A 256 -16.31 -11.58 14.34
CA ALA A 256 -16.41 -12.05 15.72
C ALA A 256 -17.04 -13.45 15.81
N ASP A 257 -18.07 -13.73 15.00
CA ASP A 257 -18.69 -15.06 14.94
C ASP A 257 -17.72 -16.13 14.41
N LEU A 258 -17.00 -15.83 13.33
CA LEU A 258 -15.98 -16.71 12.78
C LEU A 258 -14.86 -16.95 13.79
N ALA A 259 -14.48 -15.92 14.55
CA ALA A 259 -13.49 -16.06 15.62
C ALA A 259 -13.97 -16.97 16.74
N ALA A 260 -15.23 -16.83 17.18
CA ALA A 260 -15.84 -17.71 18.18
C ALA A 260 -15.91 -19.17 17.68
N ALA A 261 -16.02 -19.38 16.37
CA ALA A 261 -16.00 -20.69 15.73
C ALA A 261 -14.59 -21.23 15.43
N GLY A 262 -13.51 -20.49 15.73
CA GLY A 262 -12.13 -20.94 15.49
C GLY A 262 -11.55 -20.60 14.12
N HIS A 263 -12.24 -19.80 13.31
CA HIS A 263 -11.89 -19.45 11.93
C HIS A 263 -11.48 -17.97 11.78
N GLN A 264 -10.86 -17.35 12.81
CA GLN A 264 -10.53 -15.93 12.76
C GLN A 264 -9.43 -15.63 11.71
N LEU A 265 -9.78 -14.81 10.72
CA LEU A 265 -8.81 -14.14 9.84
C LEU A 265 -8.49 -12.73 10.39
N PRO A 266 -7.28 -12.20 10.15
CA PRO A 266 -6.99 -10.78 10.37
C PRO A 266 -7.85 -9.89 9.46
N LEU A 267 -7.98 -8.62 9.83
CA LEU A 267 -8.75 -7.64 9.05
C LEU A 267 -7.89 -6.88 8.04
N PHE A 268 -8.44 -6.66 6.84
CA PHE A 268 -7.94 -5.74 5.84
C PHE A 268 -8.91 -4.54 5.74
N LEU A 269 -8.53 -3.42 6.37
CA LEU A 269 -9.45 -2.34 6.71
C LEU A 269 -9.24 -1.11 5.83
N HIS A 270 -10.34 -0.49 5.40
CA HIS A 270 -10.37 0.78 4.70
C HIS A 270 -10.86 1.90 5.64
N SER A 271 -10.12 3.02 5.70
CA SER A 271 -10.58 4.21 6.41
C SER A 271 -10.19 5.47 5.67
N ARG A 272 -11.19 6.30 5.33
CA ARG A 272 -10.99 7.61 4.72
C ARG A 272 -12.02 8.62 5.21
N ALA A 273 -11.52 9.73 5.77
CA ALA A 273 -12.31 10.81 6.34
C ALA A 273 -13.38 10.35 7.36
N ALA A 274 -13.19 9.19 7.99
CA ALA A 274 -14.20 8.48 8.79
C ALA A 274 -13.67 7.94 10.13
N HIS A 275 -12.51 8.44 10.60
CA HIS A 275 -11.77 7.89 11.74
C HIS A 275 -12.60 7.65 13.00
N ALA A 276 -13.41 8.63 13.41
CA ALA A 276 -14.19 8.55 14.64
C ALA A 276 -15.21 7.40 14.61
N ASP A 277 -15.99 7.28 13.54
CA ASP A 277 -16.95 6.18 13.39
C ASP A 277 -16.25 4.84 13.17
N PHE A 278 -15.15 4.83 12.41
CA PHE A 278 -14.37 3.65 12.13
C PHE A 278 -13.84 3.00 13.43
N LEU A 279 -13.18 3.79 14.28
CA LEU A 279 -12.67 3.29 15.56
C LEU A 279 -13.78 2.97 16.55
N ARG A 280 -14.85 3.75 16.58
CA ARG A 280 -16.00 3.45 17.45
C ARG A 280 -16.57 2.07 17.13
N LEU A 281 -16.81 1.76 15.85
CA LEU A 281 -17.36 0.46 15.44
C LEU A 281 -16.42 -0.71 15.75
N LEU A 282 -15.10 -0.53 15.55
CA LEU A 282 -14.12 -1.54 15.95
C LEU A 282 -14.11 -1.77 17.47
N LYS A 283 -14.11 -0.70 18.26
CA LYS A 283 -14.11 -0.77 19.73
C LYS A 283 -15.41 -1.37 20.27
N ASP A 284 -16.55 -1.02 19.67
CA ASP A 284 -17.86 -1.57 20.02
C ASP A 284 -17.88 -3.10 19.83
N GLN A 285 -17.30 -3.60 18.73
CA GLN A 285 -17.28 -5.04 18.44
C GLN A 285 -16.21 -5.81 19.24
N PHE A 286 -14.97 -5.29 19.28
CA PHE A 286 -13.81 -6.05 19.77
C PHE A 286 -13.28 -5.61 21.12
N GLY A 287 -13.90 -4.59 21.73
CA GLY A 287 -13.49 -4.00 22.99
C GLY A 287 -12.60 -2.77 22.84
N PRO A 288 -12.45 -1.95 23.89
CA PRO A 288 -11.77 -0.66 23.83
C PRO A 288 -10.29 -0.74 23.42
N THR A 289 -9.66 -1.91 23.58
CA THR A 289 -8.28 -2.19 23.18
C THR A 289 -8.18 -3.22 22.05
N LEU A 290 -9.31 -3.54 21.40
CA LEU A 290 -9.44 -4.59 20.38
C LEU A 290 -9.02 -5.98 20.88
N GLU A 291 -9.15 -6.24 22.18
CA GLU A 291 -8.68 -7.47 22.82
C GLU A 291 -9.37 -8.75 22.30
N LYS A 292 -10.55 -8.63 21.70
CA LYS A 292 -11.28 -9.74 21.04
C LYS A 292 -10.88 -9.93 19.57
N LEU A 293 -9.90 -9.18 19.07
CA LEU A 293 -9.31 -9.32 17.74
C LEU A 293 -7.83 -9.74 17.84
N PRO A 294 -7.50 -10.94 18.35
CA PRO A 294 -6.12 -11.35 18.58
C PRO A 294 -5.28 -11.48 17.29
N ARG A 295 -5.91 -11.75 16.14
CA ARG A 295 -5.23 -11.73 14.83
C ARG A 295 -4.94 -10.32 14.31
N GLY A 296 -5.54 -9.29 14.93
CA GLY A 296 -5.37 -7.89 14.56
C GLY A 296 -5.87 -7.57 13.15
N GLY A 297 -5.32 -6.51 12.58
CA GLY A 297 -5.62 -6.09 11.22
C GLY A 297 -4.71 -4.96 10.76
N VAL A 298 -4.79 -4.65 9.47
CA VAL A 298 -4.10 -3.52 8.84
C VAL A 298 -5.13 -2.51 8.38
N VAL A 299 -4.87 -1.23 8.64
CA VAL A 299 -5.55 -0.12 7.94
C VAL A 299 -4.72 0.16 6.68
N HIS A 300 -5.22 -0.32 5.55
CA HIS A 300 -4.53 -0.26 4.28
C HIS A 300 -4.57 1.15 3.69
N SER A 301 -3.62 1.44 2.80
CA SER A 301 -3.49 2.70 2.07
C SER A 301 -3.65 3.92 2.98
N PHE A 302 -2.95 3.94 4.10
CA PHE A 302 -3.15 4.96 5.14
C PHE A 302 -2.78 6.35 4.63
N THR A 303 -3.74 7.28 4.66
CA THR A 303 -3.56 8.70 4.29
C THR A 303 -4.10 9.65 5.36
N GLY A 304 -4.33 9.14 6.57
CA GLY A 304 -4.88 9.91 7.69
C GLY A 304 -3.87 10.85 8.33
N THR A 305 -4.29 11.47 9.43
CA THR A 305 -3.47 12.41 10.20
C THR A 305 -2.51 11.70 11.15
N MET A 306 -1.56 12.45 11.71
CA MET A 306 -0.64 11.96 12.74
C MET A 306 -1.36 11.40 13.97
N ALA A 307 -2.41 12.09 14.42
CA ALA A 307 -3.18 11.68 15.59
C ALA A 307 -3.93 10.36 15.33
N GLU A 308 -4.50 10.20 14.13
CA GLU A 308 -5.19 8.98 13.72
C GLU A 308 -4.20 7.81 13.64
N ALA A 309 -3.01 8.03 13.04
CA ALA A 309 -1.97 7.01 12.96
C ALA A 309 -1.53 6.52 14.35
N GLN A 310 -1.30 7.46 15.27
CA GLN A 310 -0.89 7.14 16.63
C GLN A 310 -1.97 6.32 17.35
N GLU A 311 -3.24 6.75 17.30
CA GLU A 311 -4.33 6.03 17.95
C GLU A 311 -4.50 4.62 17.38
N MET A 312 -4.44 4.45 16.06
CA MET A 312 -4.54 3.13 15.43
C MET A 312 -3.39 2.20 15.81
N MET A 313 -2.15 2.71 15.83
CA MET A 313 -0.98 1.93 16.25
C MET A 313 -1.03 1.53 17.73
N ASP A 314 -1.56 2.41 18.60
CA ASP A 314 -1.71 2.16 20.04
C ASP A 314 -2.80 1.11 20.32
N LEU A 315 -3.83 1.04 19.47
CA LEU A 315 -4.82 -0.04 19.46
C LEU A 315 -4.27 -1.36 18.89
N GLY A 316 -3.02 -1.38 18.42
CA GLY A 316 -2.37 -2.58 17.88
C GLY A 316 -2.62 -2.85 16.40
N LEU A 317 -3.25 -1.92 15.68
CA LEU A 317 -3.43 -2.02 14.22
C LEU A 317 -2.14 -1.69 13.48
N TYR A 318 -1.94 -2.36 12.36
CA TYR A 318 -0.86 -2.07 11.41
C TYR A 318 -1.33 -1.00 10.41
N LEU A 319 -0.38 -0.26 9.83
CA LEU A 319 -0.64 0.76 8.83
C LEU A 319 0.05 0.40 7.52
N GLY A 320 -0.74 0.29 6.45
CA GLY A 320 -0.26 0.08 5.09
C GLY A 320 0.16 1.40 4.45
N VAL A 321 1.32 1.40 3.79
CA VAL A 321 1.91 2.57 3.13
C VAL A 321 2.12 2.27 1.65
N ASN A 322 1.56 3.14 0.79
CA ASN A 322 1.74 3.12 -0.66
C ASN A 322 2.05 4.52 -1.21
N GLY A 323 2.00 4.69 -2.53
CA GLY A 323 2.28 6.00 -3.14
C GLY A 323 1.22 7.07 -2.88
N CYS A 324 -0.01 6.71 -2.48
CA CYS A 324 -1.00 7.67 -2.00
C CYS A 324 -0.66 8.20 -0.60
N SER A 325 -0.02 7.39 0.25
CA SER A 325 0.53 7.77 1.55
C SER A 325 1.76 8.69 1.47
N LEU A 326 2.18 9.09 0.26
CA LEU A 326 3.43 9.83 0.01
C LEU A 326 3.22 11.08 -0.85
N LYS A 327 1.96 11.52 -1.01
CA LYS A 327 1.58 12.62 -1.91
C LYS A 327 2.01 13.99 -1.37
N THR A 328 1.69 14.29 -0.12
CA THR A 328 1.97 15.61 0.49
C THR A 328 3.10 15.54 1.52
N MET A 329 3.54 16.73 1.94
CA MET A 329 4.46 16.87 3.07
C MET A 329 3.87 16.29 4.35
N GLU A 330 2.59 16.59 4.67
CA GLU A 330 1.96 16.02 5.86
C GLU A 330 1.89 14.49 5.79
N ASN A 331 1.62 13.91 4.61
CA ASN A 331 1.64 12.45 4.47
C ASN A 331 3.04 11.87 4.75
N CYS A 332 4.10 12.51 4.28
CA CYS A 332 5.47 12.06 4.54
C CYS A 332 5.84 12.21 6.04
N ASP A 333 5.34 13.24 6.72
CA ASP A 333 5.55 13.41 8.16
C ASP A 333 4.83 12.34 8.97
N VAL A 334 3.62 11.97 8.57
CA VAL A 334 2.90 10.82 9.13
C VAL A 334 3.70 9.53 8.92
N VAL A 335 4.17 9.24 7.71
CA VAL A 335 4.99 8.05 7.41
C VAL A 335 6.28 8.03 8.24
N ARG A 336 6.88 9.19 8.52
CA ARG A 336 8.05 9.31 9.41
C ARG A 336 7.73 8.77 10.80
N ALA A 337 6.55 9.04 11.33
CA ALA A 337 6.12 8.64 12.67
C ALA A 337 5.57 7.21 12.77
N ILE A 338 5.13 6.58 11.67
CA ILE A 338 4.71 5.18 11.69
C ILE A 338 5.85 4.31 12.23
N ARG A 339 5.58 3.55 13.30
CA ARG A 339 6.60 2.70 13.93
C ARG A 339 6.90 1.50 13.03
N LEU A 340 8.17 1.08 12.97
CA LEU A 340 8.58 -0.05 12.12
C LEU A 340 7.87 -1.35 12.51
N ASP A 341 7.54 -1.55 13.78
CA ASP A 341 6.77 -2.72 14.27
C ASP A 341 5.26 -2.65 13.94
N ARG A 342 4.82 -1.60 13.24
CA ARG A 342 3.44 -1.39 12.77
C ARG A 342 3.35 -1.06 11.28
N LEU A 343 4.45 -1.05 10.56
CA LEU A 343 4.51 -0.71 9.14
C LEU A 343 4.25 -1.94 8.25
N MET A 344 3.43 -1.77 7.21
CA MET A 344 3.36 -2.67 6.05
C MET A 344 3.49 -1.87 4.75
N LEU A 345 3.90 -2.52 3.67
CA LEU A 345 4.10 -1.89 2.36
C LEU A 345 3.11 -2.45 1.34
N GLU A 346 2.63 -1.57 0.46
CA GLU A 346 1.77 -1.95 -0.65
C GLU A 346 1.91 -1.00 -1.84
N THR A 347 1.37 -1.40 -2.98
CA THR A 347 1.34 -0.52 -4.17
C THR A 347 -0.03 0.08 -4.45
N ASP A 348 -1.10 -0.62 -4.08
CA ASP A 348 -2.48 -0.35 -4.51
C ASP A 348 -2.61 -0.22 -6.04
N GLY A 349 -1.76 -0.95 -6.79
CA GLY A 349 -1.82 -0.98 -8.24
C GLY A 349 -3.20 -1.45 -8.74
N PRO A 350 -3.76 -0.86 -9.82
CA PRO A 350 -3.12 0.02 -10.80
C PRO A 350 -2.99 1.50 -10.37
N TRP A 351 -3.45 1.83 -9.16
CA TRP A 351 -3.52 3.17 -8.61
C TRP A 351 -2.22 3.55 -7.88
N CYS A 352 -2.24 4.73 -7.24
CA CYS A 352 -1.19 5.17 -6.31
C CYS A 352 0.26 5.16 -6.84
N GLU A 353 0.47 5.28 -8.16
CA GLU A 353 1.81 5.53 -8.73
C GLU A 353 2.45 6.76 -8.06
N VAL A 354 3.69 6.63 -7.58
CA VAL A 354 4.46 7.79 -7.09
C VAL A 354 4.89 8.65 -8.29
N ARG A 355 4.42 9.90 -8.34
CA ARG A 355 4.66 10.83 -9.45
C ARG A 355 5.68 11.91 -9.09
N PRO A 356 6.34 12.54 -10.07
CA PRO A 356 7.25 13.68 -9.83
C PRO A 356 6.66 14.84 -9.03
N THR A 357 5.34 15.00 -9.04
CA THR A 357 4.61 16.03 -8.30
C THR A 357 4.37 15.68 -6.83
N HIS A 358 4.61 14.45 -6.41
CA HIS A 358 4.42 14.01 -5.03
C HIS A 358 5.64 14.36 -4.17
N GLU A 359 5.42 14.63 -2.89
CA GLU A 359 6.51 14.88 -1.94
C GLU A 359 7.49 13.72 -1.86
N GLY A 360 6.97 12.48 -1.84
CA GLY A 360 7.77 11.25 -1.80
C GLY A 360 8.81 11.14 -2.93
N TRP A 361 8.55 11.75 -4.09
CA TRP A 361 9.47 11.70 -5.24
C TRP A 361 10.82 12.36 -4.95
N LYS A 362 10.86 13.38 -4.09
CA LYS A 362 12.10 14.07 -3.71
C LYS A 362 13.09 13.11 -3.05
N TYR A 363 12.61 12.11 -2.34
CA TYR A 363 13.45 11.10 -1.69
C TYR A 363 14.06 10.13 -2.70
N LEU A 364 13.32 9.76 -3.76
CA LEU A 364 13.87 8.96 -4.86
C LEU A 364 14.99 9.71 -5.59
N VAL A 365 14.80 11.00 -5.84
CA VAL A 365 15.83 11.86 -6.46
C VAL A 365 17.09 11.89 -5.60
N LYS A 366 16.95 12.17 -4.30
CA LYS A 366 18.08 12.21 -3.35
C LYS A 366 18.85 10.89 -3.31
N VAL A 367 18.14 9.76 -3.24
CA VAL A 367 18.77 8.42 -3.22
C VAL A 367 19.49 8.14 -4.54
N ALA A 368 18.87 8.46 -5.68
CA ALA A 368 19.48 8.24 -6.99
C ALA A 368 20.73 9.13 -7.21
N GLU A 369 20.70 10.38 -6.75
CA GLU A 369 21.86 11.29 -6.79
C GLU A 369 23.00 10.76 -5.91
N ALA A 370 22.72 10.36 -4.68
CA ALA A 370 23.72 9.78 -3.79
C ALA A 370 24.33 8.48 -4.35
N ALA A 371 23.51 7.63 -4.98
CA ALA A 371 23.99 6.41 -5.62
C ALA A 371 24.91 6.70 -6.81
N ARG A 372 24.56 7.70 -7.64
CA ARG A 372 25.40 8.14 -8.76
C ARG A 372 26.75 8.69 -8.29
N THR A 373 26.76 9.55 -7.27
CA THR A 373 28.01 10.07 -6.71
C THR A 373 28.91 8.95 -6.19
N LYS A 374 28.34 7.99 -5.45
CA LYS A 374 29.11 6.81 -4.98
C LYS A 374 29.65 5.97 -6.13
N ALA A 375 28.90 5.79 -7.21
CA ALA A 375 29.33 5.04 -8.38
C ALA A 375 30.48 5.75 -9.13
N GLU A 376 30.41 7.08 -9.25
CA GLU A 376 31.46 7.91 -9.84
C GLU A 376 32.75 7.84 -8.99
N GLU A 377 32.64 7.98 -7.66
CA GLU A 377 33.77 7.85 -6.73
C GLU A 377 34.41 6.45 -6.79
N ALA A 378 33.59 5.38 -6.85
CA ALA A 378 34.07 4.01 -6.97
C ALA A 378 34.77 3.74 -8.30
N GLU A 379 34.26 4.31 -9.40
CA GLU A 379 34.86 4.24 -10.73
C GLU A 379 36.21 4.96 -10.78
N GLU A 380 36.31 6.15 -10.17
CA GLU A 380 37.56 6.89 -10.05
C GLU A 380 38.58 6.13 -9.19
N ALA A 381 38.15 5.56 -8.06
CA ALA A 381 39.00 4.74 -7.21
C ALA A 381 39.50 3.48 -7.95
N ARG A 382 38.65 2.83 -8.75
CA ARG A 382 39.04 1.67 -9.58
C ARG A 382 40.08 2.07 -10.62
N LYS A 383 39.86 3.15 -11.36
CA LYS A 383 40.83 3.67 -12.34
C LYS A 383 42.16 4.06 -11.70
N ALA A 384 42.13 4.66 -10.51
CA ALA A 384 43.33 5.00 -9.77
C ALA A 384 44.10 3.74 -9.33
N ALA A 385 43.40 2.70 -8.87
CA ALA A 385 43.99 1.41 -8.50
C ALA A 385 44.59 0.67 -9.72
N GLU A 386 43.87 0.65 -10.85
CA GLU A 386 44.36 0.09 -12.12
C GLU A 386 45.64 0.79 -12.57
N LYS A 387 45.63 2.14 -12.58
CA LYS A 387 46.81 2.94 -12.93
C LYS A 387 47.98 2.72 -11.97
N ALA A 388 47.73 2.65 -10.67
CA ALA A 388 48.77 2.39 -9.68
C ALA A 388 49.41 1.00 -9.85
N ALA A 389 48.61 0.00 -10.22
CA ALA A 389 49.11 -1.34 -10.55
C ALA A 389 49.96 -1.34 -11.84
N GLU A 390 49.54 -0.62 -12.88
CA GLU A 390 50.32 -0.45 -14.11
C GLU A 390 51.66 0.27 -13.86
N ASP A 391 51.65 1.36 -13.10
CA ASP A 391 52.86 2.12 -12.76
C ASP A 391 53.82 1.28 -11.88
N ALA A 392 53.31 0.49 -10.94
CA ALA A 392 54.11 -0.44 -10.13
C ALA A 392 54.75 -1.53 -11.00
N ALA A 393 53.99 -2.12 -11.94
CA ALA A 393 54.53 -3.11 -12.88
C ALA A 393 55.63 -2.51 -13.77
N ARG A 394 55.47 -1.26 -14.22
CA ARG A 394 56.51 -0.55 -14.99
C ARG A 394 57.80 -0.34 -14.17
N GLN A 395 57.68 0.07 -12.91
CA GLN A 395 58.84 0.26 -12.04
C GLN A 395 59.61 -1.04 -11.78
N VAL A 396 58.91 -2.16 -11.57
CA VAL A 396 59.56 -3.48 -11.41
C VAL A 396 60.31 -3.87 -12.69
N ALA A 397 59.72 -3.65 -13.87
CA ALA A 397 60.37 -3.93 -15.14
C ALA A 397 61.61 -3.04 -15.38
N GLU A 398 61.54 -1.75 -15.03
CA GLU A 398 62.67 -0.82 -15.13
C GLU A 398 63.80 -1.20 -14.16
N GLN A 399 63.49 -1.58 -12.92
CA GLN A 399 64.50 -2.08 -11.97
C GLN A 399 65.18 -3.34 -12.46
N ALA A 400 64.42 -4.34 -12.94
CA ALA A 400 64.98 -5.56 -13.49
C ALA A 400 65.90 -5.30 -14.71
N ALA A 401 65.54 -4.34 -15.57
CA ALA A 401 66.37 -3.95 -16.71
C ALA A 401 67.68 -3.24 -16.27
N GLN A 402 67.62 -2.41 -15.23
CA GLN A 402 68.81 -1.75 -14.68
C GLN A 402 69.76 -2.75 -14.01
N GLU A 403 69.23 -3.72 -13.26
CA GLU A 403 70.04 -4.79 -12.65
C GLU A 403 70.72 -5.67 -13.72
N ALA A 404 70.01 -6.01 -14.80
CA ALA A 404 70.57 -6.75 -15.94
C ALA A 404 71.68 -5.95 -16.67
N ALA A 405 71.52 -4.63 -16.81
CA ALA A 405 72.54 -3.76 -17.41
C ALA A 405 73.77 -3.59 -16.49
N ALA A 406 73.59 -3.57 -15.17
CA ALA A 406 74.68 -3.52 -14.19
C ALA A 406 75.48 -4.82 -14.12
N THR A 407 74.85 -5.97 -14.38
CA THR A 407 75.57 -7.26 -14.52
C THR A 407 76.33 -7.35 -15.83
N ALA A 408 75.84 -6.73 -16.91
CA ALA A 408 76.53 -6.70 -18.21
C ALA A 408 77.75 -5.76 -18.28
N THR A 409 77.87 -4.78 -17.37
CA THR A 409 79.03 -3.85 -17.32
C THR A 409 80.15 -4.29 -16.38
N ALA A 410 79.98 -5.39 -15.65
CA ALA A 410 81.02 -5.98 -14.79
C ALA A 410 81.97 -6.95 -15.54
N ASP A 411 81.63 -7.36 -16.76
CA ASP A 411 82.49 -8.17 -17.63
C ASP A 411 82.94 -7.36 -18.84
N GLY A 412 84.06 -6.65 -18.68
CA GLY A 412 84.77 -6.02 -19.79
C GLY A 412 86.18 -6.60 -19.94
N ASN A 413 86.38 -7.56 -20.84
CA ASN A 413 87.60 -7.60 -21.65
C ASN A 413 87.49 -8.49 -22.91
N ALA A 414 87.47 -7.86 -24.10
CA ALA A 414 88.28 -8.26 -25.26
C ALA A 414 88.09 -7.29 -26.44
N THR A 415 89.21 -6.85 -26.99
CA THR A 415 89.43 -5.87 -28.07
C THR A 415 89.37 -6.48 -29.49
N PRO A 416 89.45 -5.67 -30.58
CA PRO A 416 88.64 -5.82 -31.80
C PRO A 416 89.42 -6.32 -33.02
N ASN A 417 88.68 -6.77 -34.06
CA ASN A 417 89.06 -6.53 -35.46
C ASN A 417 87.94 -6.87 -36.46
N GLY A 418 87.66 -5.91 -37.35
CA GLY A 418 87.64 -6.19 -38.79
C GLY A 418 86.33 -6.53 -39.52
N VAL A 419 85.91 -5.56 -40.34
CA VAL A 419 85.53 -5.67 -41.77
C VAL A 419 84.05 -5.77 -42.19
N ALA A 420 83.70 -4.77 -43.00
CA ALA A 420 82.77 -4.71 -44.14
C ALA A 420 81.26 -4.52 -43.96
N ALA A 421 80.80 -3.52 -44.71
CA ALA A 421 79.45 -3.04 -44.92
C ALA A 421 78.54 -4.05 -45.64
N GLY A 422 77.27 -4.05 -45.26
CA GLY A 422 76.16 -4.66 -46.00
C GLY A 422 74.89 -3.84 -45.79
N ASN A 423 74.45 -3.14 -46.84
CA ASN A 423 73.23 -2.33 -46.87
C ASN A 423 71.98 -3.18 -46.58
N GLY A 424 71.33 -2.95 -45.44
CA GLY A 424 70.01 -3.46 -45.09
C GLY A 424 69.11 -2.31 -44.65
N ARG A 425 68.14 -1.94 -45.50
CA ARG A 425 67.16 -0.88 -45.29
C ARG A 425 66.32 -1.15 -44.01
N PRO A 426 66.12 -0.18 -43.11
CA PRO A 426 65.31 -0.41 -41.90
C PRO A 426 63.82 -0.53 -42.25
N PRO A 427 63.05 -1.42 -41.58
CA PRO A 427 61.61 -1.46 -41.75
C PRO A 427 60.97 -0.20 -41.14
N ARG A 428 60.06 0.37 -41.91
CA ARG A 428 59.30 1.59 -41.62
C ARG A 428 58.46 1.40 -40.33
N PRO A 429 58.39 2.38 -39.42
CA PRO A 429 57.52 2.28 -38.25
C PRO A 429 56.05 2.17 -38.69
N PRO A 430 55.21 1.40 -37.98
CA PRO A 430 53.80 1.28 -38.32
C PRO A 430 53.12 2.65 -38.22
N ARG A 431 52.47 3.03 -39.32
CA ARG A 431 51.67 4.26 -39.44
C ARG A 431 50.73 4.39 -38.25
N GLN A 432 50.88 5.46 -37.48
CA GLN A 432 49.79 6.01 -36.67
C GLN A 432 48.56 6.16 -37.56
N LYS A 433 47.53 5.35 -37.30
CA LYS A 433 46.20 5.57 -37.87
C LYS A 433 45.74 6.93 -37.34
N LYS A 434 45.76 7.95 -38.21
CA LYS A 434 44.94 9.15 -38.05
C LYS A 434 43.51 8.67 -37.80
N GLN A 435 43.04 8.84 -36.57
CA GLN A 435 41.62 8.81 -36.29
C GLN A 435 40.99 9.91 -37.15
N ASN A 436 40.20 9.47 -38.13
CA ASN A 436 39.28 10.36 -38.82
C ASN A 436 38.35 10.96 -37.76
N ASN A 437 38.45 12.27 -37.57
CA ASN A 437 37.35 13.09 -37.09
C ASN A 437 36.24 13.05 -38.14
N ASN A 438 35.49 11.94 -38.18
CA ASN A 438 34.15 11.96 -38.75
C ASN A 438 33.23 12.51 -37.66
N GLY A 439 32.67 13.69 -37.94
CA GLY A 439 31.73 14.38 -37.08
C GLY A 439 30.68 13.41 -36.54
N ALA A 440 30.73 13.18 -35.23
CA ALA A 440 29.62 12.63 -34.51
C ALA A 440 28.50 13.67 -34.60
N ASN A 441 27.56 13.36 -35.47
CA ASN A 441 26.25 13.95 -35.54
C ASN A 441 25.75 14.17 -34.11
N ASN A 442 25.34 15.40 -33.83
CA ASN A 442 24.91 15.88 -32.52
C ASN A 442 23.59 15.18 -32.17
N ASN A 443 23.66 13.90 -31.83
CA ASN A 443 22.53 13.16 -31.30
C ASN A 443 22.37 13.69 -29.88
N SER A 444 21.33 14.51 -29.69
CA SER A 444 20.88 14.97 -28.40
C SER A 444 20.74 13.75 -27.49
N LYS A 445 21.77 13.49 -26.67
CA LYS A 445 21.70 12.48 -25.62
C LYS A 445 20.51 12.89 -24.77
N LYS A 446 19.39 12.18 -24.92
CA LYS A 446 18.25 12.30 -24.02
C LYS A 446 18.85 12.17 -22.63
N LYS A 447 18.80 13.27 -21.87
CA LYS A 447 19.33 13.30 -20.50
C LYS A 447 18.60 12.19 -19.75
N GLU A 448 19.35 11.21 -19.28
CA GLU A 448 18.80 10.05 -18.59
C GLU A 448 17.98 10.54 -17.38
N PRO A 449 16.80 9.94 -17.11
CA PRO A 449 15.98 10.39 -15.99
C PRO A 449 16.77 10.28 -14.68
N VAL A 450 16.63 11.29 -13.82
CA VAL A 450 17.37 11.36 -12.55
C VAL A 450 17.06 10.17 -11.66
N VAL A 451 15.79 9.73 -11.65
CA VAL A 451 15.35 8.49 -11.01
C VAL A 451 15.33 7.40 -12.09
N PRO A 452 16.17 6.36 -11.99
CA PRO A 452 16.20 5.28 -12.97
C PRO A 452 14.88 4.52 -13.08
N GLU A 453 14.57 4.05 -14.29
CA GLU A 453 13.49 3.10 -14.53
C GLU A 453 14.09 1.71 -14.73
N ARG A 454 13.68 0.76 -13.87
CA ARG A 454 14.14 -0.64 -13.97
C ARG A 454 13.55 -1.36 -15.17
N PHE A 455 12.28 -1.10 -15.45
CA PHE A 455 11.56 -1.69 -16.58
C PHE A 455 11.20 -0.61 -17.58
N LYS A 456 11.19 -0.97 -18.86
CA LYS A 456 10.76 -0.08 -19.94
C LYS A 456 9.28 0.26 -19.76
N VAL A 457 8.94 1.55 -19.70
CA VAL A 457 7.56 2.03 -19.64
C VAL A 457 7.11 2.57 -21.00
N VAL A 458 5.95 2.12 -21.50
CA VAL A 458 5.38 2.56 -22.78
C VAL A 458 3.91 2.94 -22.64
N LYS A 459 3.36 3.69 -23.60
CA LYS A 459 1.91 3.88 -23.66
C LYS A 459 1.23 2.54 -23.98
N LYS A 460 0.00 2.33 -23.50
CA LYS A 460 -0.76 1.09 -23.71
C LYS A 460 -0.90 0.70 -25.18
N GLU A 461 -1.03 1.67 -26.10
CA GLU A 461 -1.15 1.42 -27.54
C GLU A 461 0.19 0.99 -28.19
N LYS A 462 1.29 1.12 -27.46
CA LYS A 462 2.65 0.74 -27.88
C LYS A 462 3.23 -0.34 -26.96
N TRP A 463 2.37 -1.04 -26.24
CA TRP A 463 2.77 -2.11 -25.34
C TRP A 463 3.52 -3.19 -26.12
N VAL A 464 4.56 -3.73 -25.50
CA VAL A 464 5.36 -4.85 -26.01
C VAL A 464 5.71 -5.74 -24.82
N GLU A 465 5.95 -7.02 -25.09
CA GLU A 465 6.31 -8.01 -24.07
C GLU A 465 7.43 -7.50 -23.14
N GLY A 466 7.25 -7.71 -21.84
CA GLY A 466 8.19 -7.26 -20.79
C GLY A 466 8.13 -5.77 -20.44
N ALA A 467 7.39 -4.92 -21.17
CA ALA A 467 7.23 -3.51 -20.83
C ALA A 467 6.08 -3.26 -19.84
N MET A 468 6.25 -2.25 -18.99
CA MET A 468 5.17 -1.69 -18.18
C MET A 468 4.31 -0.72 -18.98
N VAL A 469 3.08 -0.48 -18.51
CA VAL A 469 2.18 0.52 -19.10
C VAL A 469 2.22 1.83 -18.31
N LYS A 470 2.42 2.94 -19.02
CA LYS A 470 2.41 4.29 -18.46
C LYS A 470 1.07 4.57 -17.76
N GLY A 471 1.13 4.92 -16.47
CA GLY A 471 -0.04 5.24 -15.66
C GLY A 471 -0.77 4.04 -15.06
N ARG A 472 -0.29 2.81 -15.30
CA ARG A 472 -0.72 1.60 -14.60
C ARG A 472 0.36 1.23 -13.60
N ASN A 473 0.12 1.49 -12.31
CA ASN A 473 1.06 1.08 -11.27
C ASN A 473 1.07 -0.46 -11.15
N GLU A 474 2.22 -1.04 -10.82
CA GLU A 474 2.41 -2.50 -10.75
C GLU A 474 3.12 -2.89 -9.45
N PRO A 475 2.99 -4.13 -8.97
CA PRO A 475 3.63 -4.56 -7.72
C PRO A 475 5.15 -4.38 -7.70
N CYS A 476 5.80 -4.41 -8.86
CA CYS A 476 7.24 -4.21 -8.95
C CYS A 476 7.69 -2.82 -8.49
N THR A 477 6.78 -1.84 -8.40
CA THR A 477 7.10 -0.49 -7.90
C THR A 477 7.19 -0.42 -6.38
N ILE A 478 6.90 -1.50 -5.65
CA ILE A 478 7.05 -1.58 -4.18
C ILE A 478 8.47 -1.24 -3.71
N GLU A 479 9.50 -1.52 -4.53
CA GLU A 479 10.89 -1.14 -4.26
C GLU A 479 11.04 0.39 -4.10
N ARG A 480 10.23 1.17 -4.84
CA ARG A 480 10.20 2.63 -4.72
C ARG A 480 9.56 3.07 -3.42
N ILE A 481 8.48 2.41 -3.00
CA ILE A 481 7.82 2.69 -1.73
C ILE A 481 8.78 2.45 -0.57
N ALA A 482 9.44 1.27 -0.54
CA ALA A 482 10.43 0.94 0.48
C ALA A 482 11.59 1.95 0.51
N THR A 483 12.10 2.35 -0.66
CA THR A 483 13.17 3.35 -0.78
C THR A 483 12.76 4.71 -0.20
N ILE A 484 11.54 5.16 -0.51
CA ILE A 484 11.03 6.44 0.02
C ILE A 484 10.85 6.36 1.53
N VAL A 485 10.22 5.29 2.04
CA VAL A 485 9.99 5.11 3.47
C VAL A 485 11.32 5.08 4.24
N ALA A 486 12.31 4.33 3.75
CA ALA A 486 13.64 4.27 4.34
C ALA A 486 14.32 5.65 4.40
N ALA A 487 14.26 6.40 3.29
CA ALA A 487 14.83 7.74 3.20
C ALA A 487 14.09 8.77 4.07
N ILE A 488 12.76 8.67 4.20
CA ILE A 488 11.98 9.47 5.14
C ILE A 488 12.43 9.17 6.57
N LYS A 489 12.59 7.89 6.92
CA LYS A 489 12.92 7.46 8.29
C LYS A 489 14.39 7.62 8.66
N GLY A 490 15.30 7.73 7.69
CA GLY A 490 16.73 7.79 7.93
C GLY A 490 17.35 6.46 8.33
N VAL A 491 16.76 5.34 7.88
CA VAL A 491 17.23 3.97 8.15
C VAL A 491 17.57 3.25 6.84
N PRO A 492 18.36 2.15 6.87
CA PRO A 492 18.61 1.34 5.69
C PRO A 492 17.30 0.76 5.10
N VAL A 493 17.26 0.59 3.77
CA VAL A 493 16.12 -0.09 3.09
C VAL A 493 15.92 -1.50 3.63
N GLU A 494 17.01 -2.21 3.98
CA GLU A 494 16.95 -3.53 4.64
C GLU A 494 16.06 -3.51 5.89
N GLU A 495 16.23 -2.53 6.77
CA GLU A 495 15.47 -2.45 8.02
C GLU A 495 13.96 -2.27 7.78
N VAL A 496 13.60 -1.43 6.80
CA VAL A 496 12.19 -1.24 6.40
C VAL A 496 11.62 -2.52 5.80
N CYS A 497 12.35 -3.16 4.89
CA CYS A 497 11.90 -4.38 4.22
C CYS A 497 11.69 -5.53 5.21
N GLU A 498 12.65 -5.74 6.11
CA GLU A 498 12.59 -6.82 7.10
C GLU A 498 11.49 -6.58 8.14
N ALA A 499 11.31 -5.34 8.59
CA ALA A 499 10.21 -5.00 9.48
C ALA A 499 8.84 -5.22 8.81
N ALA A 500 8.65 -4.68 7.60
CA ALA A 500 7.42 -4.85 6.84
C ALA A 500 7.12 -6.32 6.53
N TRP A 501 8.14 -7.09 6.12
CA TRP A 501 8.03 -8.52 5.89
C TRP A 501 7.59 -9.27 7.15
N ALA A 502 8.30 -9.08 8.27
CA ALA A 502 7.99 -9.76 9.53
C ALA A 502 6.59 -9.43 10.04
N ASN A 503 6.17 -8.16 9.96
CA ASN A 503 4.82 -7.73 10.31
C ASN A 503 3.77 -8.42 9.44
N THR A 504 3.99 -8.44 8.13
CA THR A 504 3.04 -9.01 7.17
C THR A 504 2.88 -10.52 7.34
N VAL A 505 3.99 -11.24 7.49
CA VAL A 505 3.98 -12.70 7.76
C VAL A 505 3.29 -12.99 9.10
N LYS A 506 3.56 -12.20 10.15
CA LYS A 506 2.93 -12.38 11.45
C LYS A 506 1.41 -12.26 11.39
N VAL A 507 0.88 -11.29 10.63
CA VAL A 507 -0.57 -11.04 10.55
C VAL A 507 -1.26 -12.04 9.62
N PHE A 508 -0.75 -12.17 8.39
CA PHE A 508 -1.44 -12.91 7.32
C PHE A 508 -0.98 -14.36 7.14
N GLY A 509 0.12 -14.79 7.79
CA GLY A 509 0.60 -16.17 7.68
C GLY A 509 1.15 -16.55 6.30
N THR A 510 1.63 -15.57 5.53
CA THR A 510 2.04 -15.71 4.11
C THR A 510 3.50 -16.16 3.91
N ALA A 511 4.08 -16.83 4.93
CA ALA A 511 5.50 -17.19 5.01
C ALA A 511 6.02 -17.98 3.78
#